data_AF-A0A929H1Y7-F1
#
_entry.id   AF-A0A929H1Y7-F1
#
_cell.length_a   1.000
_cell.length_b   1.000
_cell.length_c   1.000
_cell.angle_alpha   90.00
_cell.angle_beta   90.00
_cell.angle_gamma   90.00
#
_symmetry.space_group_name_H-M   'P 1'
#
loop_
_entity.id
_entity.type
_entity.pdbx_description
1 polymer ?
#
loop_
_entity_poly.entity_id
_entity_poly.type
_entity_poly.pdbx_seq_one_letter_code
_entity_poly.pdbx_strand_id
1 'polypeptide(L)'
;GLGKRIVPGLPYLMAEPLYGVQHEMALTLCDVLIRRTHVIYEARDGGLEQARAVAELMAPRLGWDEAEIKRQVDAYAAQVALTQAWRER
;
A
#
# COMPACT_ATOMS: atom_id res chain seq x y z
N GLY A 1 -4.60 -14.48 -2.13
CA GLY A 1 -3.47 -15.43 -1.94
C GLY A 1 -2.18 -14.69 -2.18
N LEU A 2 -1.12 -14.98 -1.42
CA LEU A 2 0.10 -14.15 -1.39
C LEU A 2 0.88 -14.11 -2.71
N GLY A 3 0.74 -15.13 -3.57
CA GLY A 3 1.33 -15.13 -4.92
C GLY A 3 0.59 -14.31 -5.97
N LYS A 4 -0.52 -13.62 -5.61
CA LYS A 4 -1.21 -12.71 -6.52
C LYS A 4 -0.49 -11.36 -6.59
N ARG A 5 -0.58 -10.69 -7.74
CA ARG A 5 -0.11 -9.30 -7.87
C ARG A 5 -0.95 -8.37 -6.98
N ILE A 6 -0.34 -7.33 -6.43
CA ILE A 6 -1.05 -6.24 -5.75
C ILE A 6 -1.93 -5.53 -6.78
N VAL A 7 -1.32 -5.01 -7.85
CA VAL A 7 -2.02 -4.44 -9.01
C VAL A 7 -1.73 -5.31 -10.23
N PRO A 8 -2.75 -5.73 -11.01
CA PRO A 8 -2.53 -6.45 -12.26
C PRO A 8 -1.56 -5.71 -13.19
N GLY A 9 -0.55 -6.42 -13.70
CA GLY A 9 0.46 -5.85 -14.60
C GLY A 9 1.71 -5.29 -13.92
N LEU A 10 1.69 -5.06 -12.60
CA LEU A 10 2.88 -4.69 -11.84
C LEU A 10 3.60 -5.92 -11.28
N PRO A 11 4.92 -5.86 -11.02
CA PRO A 11 5.69 -7.00 -10.52
C PRO A 11 5.48 -7.26 -9.03
N TYR A 12 4.75 -6.41 -8.31
CA TYR A 12 4.60 -6.49 -6.86
C TYR A 12 3.58 -7.54 -6.43
N LEU A 13 3.95 -8.39 -5.46
CA LEU A 13 3.13 -9.47 -4.93
C LEU A 13 2.46 -9.11 -3.60
N MET A 14 1.30 -9.70 -3.35
CA MET A 14 0.63 -9.62 -2.05
C MET A 14 1.47 -10.24 -0.90
N ALA A 15 2.58 -10.92 -1.17
CA ALA A 15 3.52 -11.39 -0.16
C ALA A 15 4.42 -10.26 0.41
N GLU A 16 4.69 -9.22 -0.38
CA GLU A 16 5.65 -8.16 -0.03
C GLU A 16 5.24 -7.33 1.20
N PRO A 17 3.96 -6.97 1.42
CA PRO A 17 3.55 -6.25 2.63
C PRO A 17 3.90 -7.02 3.91
N LEU A 18 3.69 -8.35 3.93
CA LEU A 18 4.02 -9.18 5.08
C LEU A 18 5.53 -9.26 5.31
N TYR A 19 6.29 -9.45 4.22
CA TYR A 19 7.75 -9.49 4.32
C TYR A 19 8.30 -8.16 4.85
N GLY A 20 7.80 -7.04 4.31
CA GLY A 20 8.17 -5.69 4.74
C GLY A 20 7.89 -5.47 6.23
N VAL A 21 6.73 -5.88 6.73
CA VAL A 21 6.38 -5.77 8.16
C VAL A 21 7.34 -6.59 9.03
N GLN A 22 7.65 -7.82 8.62
CA GLN A 22 8.42 -8.76 9.45
C GLN A 22 9.92 -8.49 9.48
N HIS A 23 10.48 -8.12 8.33
CA HIS A 23 11.93 -8.17 8.11
C HIS A 23 12.52 -6.80 7.82
N GLU A 24 11.68 -5.82 7.49
CA GLU A 24 12.15 -4.58 6.92
C GLU A 24 11.50 -3.34 7.56
N MET A 25 10.85 -3.51 8.71
CA MET A 25 10.23 -2.42 9.49
C MET A 25 9.26 -1.56 8.65
N ALA A 26 8.48 -2.18 7.77
CA ALA A 26 7.34 -1.50 7.15
C ALA A 26 6.23 -1.34 8.20
N LEU A 27 6.09 -0.12 8.75
CA LEU A 27 5.18 0.17 9.86
C LEU A 27 3.97 0.99 9.43
N THR A 28 3.92 1.40 8.17
CA THR A 28 2.82 2.16 7.58
C THR A 28 2.46 1.62 6.20
N LEU A 29 1.22 1.84 5.77
CA LEU A 29 0.80 1.46 4.41
C LEU A 29 1.66 2.17 3.34
N CYS A 30 2.07 3.42 3.62
CA CYS A 30 2.98 4.18 2.78
C CYS A 30 4.37 3.55 2.66
N ASP A 31 4.91 2.92 3.71
CA ASP A 31 6.20 2.21 3.60
C ASP A 31 6.13 1.14 2.51
N VAL A 32 5.02 0.42 2.46
CA VAL A 32 4.81 -0.64 1.46
C VAL A 32 4.54 -0.04 0.08
N LEU A 33 3.49 0.77 -0.07
CA LEU A 33 2.98 1.19 -1.38
C LEU A 33 3.79 2.29 -2.09
N ILE A 34 4.68 2.96 -1.35
CA ILE A 34 5.52 4.05 -1.88
C ILE A 34 7.01 3.66 -1.91
N ARG A 35 7.53 3.10 -0.82
CA ARG A 35 9.00 2.95 -0.63
C ARG A 35 9.52 1.56 -0.99
N ARG A 36 8.73 0.52 -0.72
CA ARG A 36 9.09 -0.88 -1.00
C ARG A 36 8.55 -1.37 -2.32
N THR A 37 7.39 -0.84 -2.68
CA THR A 37 6.75 -1.04 -3.97
C THR A 37 6.52 0.35 -4.54
N HIS A 38 6.73 0.53 -5.84
CA HIS A 38 6.50 1.81 -6.50
C HIS A 38 5.06 1.91 -7.02
N VAL A 39 4.12 1.23 -6.37
CA VAL A 39 2.71 1.13 -6.82
C VAL A 39 2.08 2.51 -6.98
N ILE A 40 2.34 3.44 -6.06
CA ILE A 40 1.86 4.83 -6.17
C ILE A 40 2.25 5.50 -7.49
N TYR A 41 3.42 5.17 -8.03
CA TYR A 41 3.96 5.78 -9.25
C TYR A 41 3.56 4.99 -10.50
N GLU A 42 3.44 3.68 -10.41
CA GLU A 42 3.28 2.83 -11.60
C GLU A 42 1.81 2.48 -11.91
N ALA A 43 0.95 2.44 -10.88
CA ALA A 43 -0.48 2.16 -11.07
C ALA A 43 -1.23 3.42 -11.55
N ARG A 44 -2.24 3.21 -12.41
CA ARG A 44 -3.06 4.29 -12.98
C ARG A 44 -3.76 5.13 -11.90
N ASP A 45 -4.35 4.47 -10.91
CA ASP A 45 -5.04 5.08 -9.77
C ASP A 45 -4.12 5.24 -8.55
N GLY A 46 -2.80 5.08 -8.72
CA GLY A 46 -1.86 4.97 -7.60
C GLY A 46 -2.09 3.74 -6.72
N GLY A 47 -2.85 2.72 -7.19
CA GLY A 47 -3.14 1.51 -6.42
C GLY A 47 -4.15 1.70 -5.29
N LEU A 48 -4.96 2.76 -5.34
CA LEU A 48 -5.98 3.05 -4.32
C LEU A 48 -6.99 1.94 -4.15
N GLU A 49 -7.42 1.29 -5.24
CA GLU A 49 -8.35 0.17 -5.17
C GLU A 49 -7.83 -0.97 -4.27
N GLN A 50 -6.51 -1.11 -4.14
CA GLN A 50 -5.87 -2.22 -3.42
C GLN A 50 -5.32 -1.81 -2.05
N ALA A 51 -5.35 -0.52 -1.71
CA ALA A 51 -4.77 0.02 -0.49
C ALA A 51 -5.37 -0.62 0.77
N ARG A 52 -6.70 -0.76 0.82
CA ARG A 52 -7.39 -1.42 1.96
C ARG A 52 -6.98 -2.88 2.10
N ALA A 53 -6.95 -3.65 1.01
CA ALA A 53 -6.59 -5.06 1.05
C ALA A 53 -5.14 -5.27 1.55
N VAL A 54 -4.23 -4.36 1.20
CA VAL A 54 -2.84 -4.38 1.70
C VAL A 54 -2.80 -4.01 3.19
N ALA A 55 -3.54 -2.98 3.62
CA ALA A 55 -3.60 -2.59 5.03
C ALA A 55 -4.20 -3.70 5.92
N GLU A 56 -5.27 -4.36 5.47
CA GLU A 56 -5.88 -5.51 6.14
C GLU A 56 -4.90 -6.70 6.23
N LEU A 57 -4.02 -6.86 5.24
CA LEU A 57 -2.99 -7.89 5.29
C LEU A 57 -1.89 -7.58 6.32
N MET A 58 -1.52 -6.31 6.47
CA MET A 58 -0.52 -5.86 7.45
C MET A 58 -1.07 -5.88 8.89
N ALA A 59 -2.37 -5.61 9.04
CA ALA A 59 -3.03 -5.35 10.32
C ALA A 59 -2.77 -6.39 11.42
N PRO A 60 -2.88 -7.71 11.18
CA PRO A 60 -2.70 -8.71 12.24
C PRO A 60 -1.29 -8.71 12.85
N ARG A 61 -0.27 -8.33 12.07
CA ARG A 61 1.13 -8.30 12.54
C ARG A 61 1.50 -7.01 13.26
N LEU A 62 0.84 -5.91 12.90
CA LEU A 62 1.07 -4.59 13.49
C LEU A 62 0.06 -4.26 14.60
N GLY A 63 -0.93 -5.13 14.84
CA GLY A 63 -1.97 -4.91 15.84
C GLY A 63 -2.95 -3.79 15.46
N TRP A 64 -3.17 -3.57 14.15
CA TRP A 64 -4.12 -2.55 13.69
C TRP A 64 -5.56 -3.05 13.84
N ASP A 65 -6.41 -2.18 14.35
CA ASP A 65 -7.86 -2.32 14.30
C ASP A 65 -8.43 -1.66 13.04
N GLU A 66 -9.74 -1.72 12.88
CA GLU A 66 -10.45 -1.14 11.73
C GLU A 66 -10.25 0.40 11.64
N ALA A 67 -10.15 1.08 12.77
CA ALA A 67 -9.93 2.53 12.80
C ALA A 67 -8.52 2.87 12.29
N GLU A 68 -7.52 2.10 12.68
CA GLU A 68 -6.15 2.25 12.22
C GLU A 68 -5.99 1.87 10.74
N ILE A 69 -6.62 0.79 10.27
CA ILE A 69 -6.68 0.45 8.84
C ILE A 69 -7.23 1.62 8.04
N LYS A 70 -8.36 2.19 8.48
CA LYS A 70 -8.96 3.36 7.84
C LYS A 70 -8.00 4.55 7.82
N ARG A 71 -7.35 4.85 8.95
CA ARG A 71 -6.36 5.96 9.04
C ARG A 71 -5.20 5.78 8.07
N GLN A 72 -4.69 4.56 7.93
CA GLN A 72 -3.59 4.24 7.01
C GLN A 72 -4.01 4.39 5.54
N VAL A 73 -5.21 3.92 5.19
CA VAL A 73 -5.78 4.07 3.84
C VAL A 73 -6.03 5.54 3.50
N ASP A 74 -6.59 6.32 4.43
CA ASP A 74 -6.82 7.76 4.24
C ASP A 74 -5.50 8.52 4.06
N ALA A 75 -4.49 8.19 4.88
CA ALA A 75 -3.16 8.79 4.78
C ALA A 75 -2.49 8.47 3.43
N TYR A 76 -2.64 7.23 2.93
CA TYR A 76 -2.16 6.84 1.61
C TYR A 76 -2.92 7.57 0.49
N ALA A 77 -4.25 7.68 0.60
CA ALA A 77 -5.07 8.41 -0.36
C ALA A 77 -4.67 9.89 -0.50
N ALA A 78 -4.32 10.53 0.60
CA ALA A 78 -3.77 11.89 0.58
C ALA A 78 -2.45 11.97 -0.22
N GLN A 79 -1.57 10.95 -0.13
CA GLN A 79 -0.35 10.92 -0.93
C GLN A 79 -0.64 10.75 -2.42
N VAL A 80 -1.57 9.86 -2.80
CA VAL A 80 -1.96 9.68 -4.19
C VAL A 80 -2.52 10.96 -4.79
N ALA A 81 -3.38 11.67 -4.06
CA ALA A 81 -3.93 12.96 -4.50
C ALA A 81 -2.82 14.00 -4.75
N LEU A 82 -1.83 14.08 -3.86
CA LEU A 82 -0.66 14.95 -4.05
C LEU A 82 0.13 14.56 -5.30
N THR A 83 0.44 13.26 -5.48
CA THR A 83 1.20 12.77 -6.64
C THR A 83 0.48 13.04 -7.97
N GLN A 84 -0.84 12.89 -8.02
CA GLN A 84 -1.63 13.15 -9.23
C GLN A 84 -1.71 14.63 -9.57
N ALA A 85 -1.87 15.51 -8.56
CA ALA A 85 -1.88 16.96 -8.77
C ALA A 85 -0.57 17.50 -9.39
N TRP A 86 0.55 16.78 -9.24
CA TRP A 86 1.81 17.11 -9.91
C TRP A 86 1.86 16.63 -11.37
N ARG A 87 1.15 15.56 -11.74
CA ARG A 87 1.14 14.99 -13.10
C ARG A 87 0.30 15.80 -14.08
N GLU A 88 -0.70 16.50 -13.57
CA GLU A 88 -1.64 17.30 -14.35
C GLU A 88 -1.18 18.76 -14.54
N ARG A 89 0.01 19.10 -14.03
CA ARG A 89 0.66 20.40 -14.21
C ARG A 89 1.73 20.32 -15.30
#